data_AF-A0A2T4RXN2-F1
#
_entry.id   AF-A0A2T4RXN2-F1
#
_cell.length_a   1.000
_cell.length_b   1.000
_cell.length_c   1.000
_cell.angle_alpha   90.00
_cell.angle_beta   90.00
_cell.angle_gamma   90.00
#
_symmetry.space_group_name_H-M   'P 1'
#
loop_
_entity.id
_entity.type
_entity.pdbx_description
1 polymer ?
#
loop_
_entity_poly.entity_id
_entity_poly.type
_entity_poly.pdbx_seq_one_letter_code
_entity_poly.pdbx_strand_id
1 'polypeptide(L)'
;IVSVPLYQEPYVLITPKNTFNNQKSISAEALQQLPLILPNRQYQVRKHVDEYFKHMNIHPNIVLEVDRFETATTLVHRGLGHTIIPRFYYQSSSANHLNAVKLEPNIERTIYLNYLEKRKLSEPANQLIDA
;
A
#
# COMPACT_ATOMS: atom_id res chain seq x y z
N ILE A 1 22.21 14.16 -3.30
CA ILE A 1 20.82 14.19 -2.79
C ILE A 1 20.90 13.67 -1.37
N VAL A 2 20.33 14.37 -0.40
CA VAL A 2 20.18 13.91 0.98
C VAL A 2 18.76 13.39 1.15
N SER A 3 18.63 12.25 1.81
CA SER A 3 17.34 11.59 2.07
C SER A 3 17.11 11.52 3.57
N VAL A 4 16.10 12.23 4.06
CA VAL A 4 15.70 12.23 5.48
C VAL A 4 14.45 11.36 5.63
N PRO A 5 14.45 10.34 6.51
CA PRO A 5 13.28 9.50 6.73
C PRO A 5 12.17 10.33 7.40
N LEU A 6 10.96 10.29 6.84
CA LEU A 6 9.79 11.00 7.38
C LEU A 6 8.93 10.08 8.23
N TYR A 7 8.50 8.94 7.68
CA TYR A 7 7.67 7.98 8.42
C TYR A 7 7.70 6.59 7.79
N GLN A 8 7.28 5.59 8.57
CA GLN A 8 6.98 4.26 8.09
C GLN A 8 5.54 4.18 7.60
N GLU A 9 5.37 3.79 6.34
CA GLU A 9 4.07 3.63 5.71
C GLU A 9 3.76 2.14 5.53
N PRO A 10 2.79 1.59 6.27
CA PRO A 10 2.41 0.20 6.14
C PRO A 10 1.56 -0.03 4.88
N TYR A 11 1.67 -1.22 4.31
CA TYR A 11 0.67 -1.71 3.35
C TYR A 11 -0.46 -2.43 4.07
N VAL A 12 -1.66 -2.34 3.49
CA VAL A 12 -2.86 -3.00 3.98
C VAL A 12 -3.60 -3.64 2.83
N LEU A 13 -4.30 -4.74 3.12
CA LEU A 13 -5.30 -5.29 2.23
C LEU A 13 -6.58 -4.46 2.33
N ILE A 14 -7.11 -4.03 1.21
CA ILE A 14 -8.40 -3.35 1.10
C ILE A 14 -9.44 -4.33 0.59
N THR A 15 -10.58 -4.37 1.27
CA THR A 15 -11.63 -5.37 1.08
C THR A 15 -12.99 -4.68 1.09
N PRO A 16 -14.04 -5.29 0.51
CA PRO A 16 -15.41 -4.88 0.81
C PRO A 16 -15.70 -4.92 2.31
N LYS A 17 -16.70 -4.16 2.76
CA LYS A 17 -17.17 -4.21 4.14
C LYS A 17 -17.66 -5.61 4.48
N ASN A 18 -17.45 -6.04 5.73
CA ASN A 18 -17.88 -7.33 6.27
C ASN A 18 -17.27 -8.59 5.62
N THR A 19 -16.34 -8.47 4.66
CA THR A 19 -15.66 -9.64 4.05
C THR A 19 -15.00 -10.54 5.11
N PHE A 20 -14.43 -9.93 6.14
CA PHE A 20 -13.66 -10.66 7.17
C PHE A 20 -14.23 -10.54 8.59
N ASN A 21 -15.53 -10.26 8.79
CA ASN A 21 -16.22 -10.28 10.11
C ASN A 21 -15.33 -9.92 11.34
N ASN A 22 -14.79 -8.70 11.37
CA ASN A 22 -13.92 -8.14 12.41
C ASN A 22 -12.48 -8.67 12.52
N GLN A 23 -12.02 -9.51 11.58
CA GLN A 23 -10.62 -9.89 11.50
C GLN A 23 -9.76 -8.67 11.16
N LYS A 24 -8.77 -8.39 12.02
CA LYS A 24 -7.88 -7.22 11.89
C LYS A 24 -6.65 -7.48 11.04
N SER A 25 -6.33 -8.74 10.80
CA SER A 25 -5.14 -9.17 10.06
C SER A 25 -5.39 -10.40 9.19
N ILE A 26 -4.60 -10.57 8.14
CA ILE A 26 -4.69 -11.70 7.20
C ILE A 26 -3.31 -12.32 6.98
N SER A 27 -3.25 -13.66 6.99
CA SER A 27 -2.01 -14.39 6.73
C SER A 27 -1.69 -14.45 5.22
N ALA A 28 -0.44 -14.73 4.88
CA ALA A 28 -0.01 -14.94 3.50
C ALA A 28 -0.80 -16.07 2.81
N GLU A 29 -1.05 -17.18 3.48
CA GLU A 29 -1.78 -18.33 2.93
C GLU A 29 -3.23 -17.97 2.58
N ALA A 30 -3.87 -17.15 3.42
CA ALA A 30 -5.21 -16.65 3.14
C ALA A 30 -5.22 -15.66 1.96
N LEU A 31 -4.19 -14.80 1.84
CA LEU A 31 -4.04 -13.88 0.70
C LEU A 31 -3.94 -14.62 -0.64
N GLN A 32 -3.28 -15.78 -0.67
CA GLN A 32 -3.14 -16.60 -1.88
C GLN A 32 -4.48 -16.97 -2.52
N GLN A 33 -5.52 -17.16 -1.70
CA GLN A 33 -6.85 -17.59 -2.15
C GLN A 33 -7.74 -16.43 -2.63
N LEU A 34 -7.31 -15.18 -2.44
CA LEU A 34 -8.11 -14.02 -2.80
C LEU A 34 -7.89 -13.60 -4.26
N PRO A 35 -8.94 -13.18 -4.98
CA PRO A 35 -8.76 -12.47 -6.24
C PRO A 35 -8.16 -11.08 -5.95
N LEU A 36 -6.91 -10.88 -6.37
CA LEU A 36 -6.14 -9.66 -6.15
C LEU A 36 -6.14 -8.76 -7.39
N ILE A 37 -6.46 -7.49 -7.16
CA ILE A 37 -6.31 -6.39 -8.10
C ILE A 37 -5.07 -5.63 -7.63
N LEU A 38 -4.00 -5.62 -8.43
CA LEU A 38 -2.73 -5.02 -8.01
C LEU A 38 -2.27 -3.91 -8.95
N PRO A 39 -1.39 -3.01 -8.49
CA PRO A 39 -0.75 -2.06 -9.40
C PRO A 39 0.06 -2.77 -10.49
N ASN A 40 0.21 -2.12 -11.64
CA ASN A 40 1.08 -2.60 -12.72
C ASN A 40 2.54 -2.78 -12.23
N ARG A 41 3.23 -3.76 -12.82
CA ARG A 41 4.59 -4.23 -12.44
C ARG A 41 5.69 -3.17 -12.45
N GLN A 42 5.50 -2.10 -13.22
CA GLN A 42 6.46 -1.00 -13.30
C GLN A 42 6.54 -0.18 -12.00
N TYR A 43 5.49 -0.17 -11.18
CA TYR A 43 5.42 0.64 -9.97
C TYR A 43 6.14 0.00 -8.80
N GLN A 44 6.80 0.82 -7.98
CA GLN A 44 7.55 0.36 -6.81
C GLN A 44 6.68 -0.38 -5.79
N VAL A 45 5.42 0.04 -5.60
CA VAL A 45 4.47 -0.66 -4.71
C VAL A 45 4.29 -2.11 -5.14
N ARG A 46 4.15 -2.37 -6.45
CA ARG A 46 4.02 -3.72 -6.96
C ARG A 46 5.26 -4.56 -6.67
N LYS A 47 6.46 -4.00 -6.82
CA LYS A 47 7.71 -4.68 -6.48
C LYS A 47 7.77 -5.11 -5.01
N HIS A 48 7.40 -4.22 -4.07
CA HIS A 48 7.37 -4.56 -2.65
C HIS A 48 6.36 -5.68 -2.34
N VAL A 49 5.19 -5.66 -2.99
CA VAL A 49 4.17 -6.70 -2.83
C VAL A 49 4.61 -8.03 -3.45
N ASP A 50 5.26 -8.01 -4.61
CA ASP A 50 5.83 -9.21 -5.24
C ASP A 50 6.96 -9.81 -4.39
N GLU A 51 7.81 -8.96 -3.80
CA GLU A 51 8.84 -9.39 -2.85
C GLU A 51 8.21 -10.04 -1.60
N TYR A 52 7.15 -9.47 -1.06
CA TYR A 52 6.41 -10.08 0.06
C TYR A 52 5.91 -11.48 -0.31
N PHE A 53 5.25 -11.64 -1.45
CA PHE A 53 4.77 -12.95 -1.90
C PHE A 53 5.90 -13.95 -2.10
N LYS A 54 7.03 -13.50 -2.65
CA LYS A 54 8.23 -14.32 -2.82
C LYS A 54 8.80 -14.79 -1.48
N HIS A 55 8.93 -13.90 -0.49
CA HIS A 55 9.44 -14.25 0.84
C HIS A 55 8.51 -15.23 1.57
N MET A 56 7.20 -15.10 1.36
CA MET A 56 6.20 -16.00 1.94
C MET A 56 6.02 -17.29 1.14
N ASN A 57 6.74 -17.46 0.02
CA ASN A 57 6.63 -18.61 -0.87
C ASN A 57 5.19 -18.90 -1.34
N ILE A 58 4.43 -17.83 -1.66
CA ILE A 58 3.06 -17.93 -2.17
C ILE A 58 2.93 -17.43 -3.61
N HIS A 59 1.97 -18.00 -4.34
CA HIS A 59 1.62 -17.56 -5.70
C HIS A 59 0.27 -16.82 -5.67
N PRO A 60 0.27 -15.48 -5.76
CA PRO A 60 -0.97 -14.71 -5.66
C PRO A 60 -1.91 -14.96 -6.85
N ASN A 61 -3.22 -15.00 -6.60
CA ASN A 61 -4.24 -15.00 -7.64
C ASN A 61 -4.52 -13.55 -8.11
N ILE A 62 -3.69 -13.04 -9.02
CA ILE A 62 -3.83 -11.68 -9.57
C ILE A 62 -4.82 -11.69 -10.73
N VAL A 63 -6.02 -11.15 -10.51
CA VAL A 63 -7.12 -11.13 -11.51
C VAL A 63 -7.13 -9.87 -12.37
N LEU A 64 -6.48 -8.80 -11.92
CA LEU A 64 -6.39 -7.54 -12.67
C LEU A 64 -5.16 -6.73 -12.26
N GLU A 65 -4.56 -6.04 -13.23
CA GLU A 65 -3.53 -5.03 -12.99
C GLU A 65 -4.05 -3.63 -13.35
N VAL A 66 -3.76 -2.61 -12.53
CA VAL A 66 -4.26 -1.23 -12.72
C VAL A 66 -3.16 -0.18 -12.51
N ASP A 67 -3.36 1.03 -13.04
CA ASP A 67 -2.39 2.12 -12.92
C ASP A 67 -2.55 3.02 -11.70
N ARG A 68 -3.75 3.05 -11.10
CA ARG A 68 -4.12 3.99 -10.04
C ARG A 68 -4.68 3.22 -8.84
N PHE A 69 -4.32 3.64 -7.63
CA PHE A 69 -4.84 3.02 -6.41
C PHE A 69 -6.35 3.27 -6.27
N GLU A 70 -6.83 4.43 -6.72
CA GLU A 70 -8.24 4.81 -6.73
C GLU A 70 -9.07 3.90 -7.65
N THR A 71 -8.47 3.44 -8.76
CA THR A 71 -9.11 2.46 -9.64
C THR A 71 -9.18 1.11 -8.94
N ALA A 72 -8.10 0.66 -8.31
CA ALA A 72 -8.11 -0.59 -7.53
C ALA A 72 -9.19 -0.56 -6.44
N THR A 73 -9.25 0.50 -5.62
CA THR A 73 -10.24 0.63 -4.55
C THR A 73 -11.68 0.70 -5.07
N THR A 74 -11.91 1.38 -6.20
CA THR A 74 -13.23 1.40 -6.86
C THR A 74 -13.67 0.00 -7.28
N LEU A 75 -12.76 -0.82 -7.80
CA LEU A 75 -13.07 -2.19 -8.22
C LEU A 75 -13.31 -3.11 -7.02
N VAL A 76 -12.57 -2.92 -5.93
CA VAL A 76 -12.86 -3.57 -4.64
C VAL A 76 -14.25 -3.19 -4.16
N HIS A 77 -14.61 -1.90 -4.20
CA HIS A 77 -15.95 -1.43 -3.82
C HIS A 77 -17.06 -2.07 -4.66
N ARG A 78 -16.79 -2.37 -5.94
CA ARG A 78 -17.69 -3.10 -6.85
C ARG A 78 -17.68 -4.62 -6.66
N GLY A 79 -16.92 -5.15 -5.70
CA GLY A 79 -16.86 -6.58 -5.39
C GLY A 79 -16.05 -7.42 -6.38
N LEU A 80 -15.19 -6.80 -7.20
CA LEU A 80 -14.39 -7.50 -8.22
C LEU A 80 -13.10 -8.13 -7.67
N GLY A 81 -12.78 -7.89 -6.40
CA GLY A 81 -11.62 -8.47 -5.74
C GLY A 81 -11.15 -7.66 -4.55
N HIS A 82 -9.86 -7.77 -4.24
CA HIS A 82 -9.18 -7.13 -3.11
C HIS A 82 -7.88 -6.49 -3.61
N THR A 83 -7.37 -5.44 -2.96
CA THR A 83 -6.12 -4.80 -3.37
C THR A 83 -5.18 -4.62 -2.20
N ILE A 84 -3.86 -4.65 -2.44
CA ILE A 84 -2.84 -4.27 -1.45
C ILE A 84 -2.28 -2.92 -1.84
N ILE A 85 -2.44 -1.92 -0.96
CA ILE A 85 -1.98 -0.53 -1.19
C ILE A 85 -1.41 0.06 0.10
N PRO A 86 -0.63 1.16 0.02
CA PRO A 86 -0.19 1.87 1.20
C PRO A 86 -1.39 2.43 1.98
N ARG A 87 -1.36 2.31 3.31
CA ARG A 87 -2.48 2.66 4.20
C ARG A 87 -2.95 4.11 4.07
N PHE A 88 -2.07 5.03 3.66
CA PHE A 88 -2.44 6.43 3.47
C PHE A 88 -3.58 6.60 2.45
N TYR A 89 -3.59 5.80 1.37
CA TYR A 89 -4.61 5.89 0.31
C TYR A 89 -6.00 5.41 0.74
N TYR A 90 -6.10 4.70 1.87
CA TYR A 90 -7.38 4.35 2.49
C TYR A 90 -8.09 5.58 3.10
N GLN A 91 -7.39 6.70 3.34
CA GLN A 91 -8.01 7.90 3.91
C GLN A 91 -8.74 8.77 2.85
N SER A 92 -8.76 8.34 1.59
CA SER A 92 -9.48 9.02 0.52
C SER A 92 -10.99 8.74 0.59
N SER A 93 -11.83 9.68 0.14
CA SER A 93 -13.31 9.55 0.11
C SER A 93 -13.80 8.30 -0.64
N SER A 94 -12.98 7.75 -1.54
CA SER A 94 -13.21 6.50 -2.28
C SER A 94 -13.18 5.23 -1.42
N ALA A 95 -12.69 5.32 -0.17
CA ALA A 95 -12.64 4.18 0.76
C ALA A 95 -13.88 4.04 1.65
N ASN A 96 -14.88 4.91 1.48
CA ASN A 96 -16.15 4.78 2.19
C ASN A 96 -16.75 3.38 1.94
N HIS A 97 -17.09 2.67 3.02
CA HIS A 97 -17.60 1.28 2.99
C HIS A 97 -16.59 0.21 2.53
N LEU A 98 -15.29 0.48 2.63
CA LEU A 98 -14.24 -0.55 2.55
C LEU A 98 -13.68 -0.83 3.94
N ASN A 99 -12.99 -1.97 4.07
CA ASN A 99 -12.21 -2.31 5.26
C ASN A 99 -10.73 -2.37 4.90
N ALA A 100 -9.87 -1.94 5.83
CA ALA A 100 -8.43 -2.13 5.76
C ALA A 100 -8.00 -3.22 6.74
N VAL A 101 -7.35 -4.26 6.23
CA VAL A 101 -6.88 -5.44 6.99
C VAL A 101 -5.36 -5.47 6.94
N LYS A 102 -4.72 -5.66 8.09
CA LYS A 102 -3.26 -5.73 8.20
C LYS A 102 -2.74 -7.04 7.56
N LEU A 103 -1.60 -6.99 6.87
CA LEU A 103 -0.93 -8.21 6.41
C LEU A 103 -0.10 -8.83 7.54
N GLU A 104 -0.05 -10.15 7.61
CA GLU A 104 0.82 -10.89 8.53
C GLU A 104 1.68 -11.88 7.73
N PRO A 105 3.03 -11.72 7.73
CA PRO A 105 3.77 -10.65 8.39
C PRO A 105 3.49 -9.27 7.76
N ASN A 106 3.73 -8.20 8.52
CA ASN A 106 3.55 -6.86 8.02
C ASN A 106 4.62 -6.48 7.00
N ILE A 107 4.25 -5.61 6.07
CA ILE A 107 5.19 -4.94 5.18
C ILE A 107 4.96 -3.44 5.23
N GLU A 108 6.05 -2.68 5.15
CA GLU A 108 6.06 -1.23 5.22
C GLU A 108 7.16 -0.67 4.33
N ARG A 109 7.03 0.61 3.97
CA ARG A 109 8.09 1.37 3.32
C ARG A 109 8.41 2.62 4.13
N THR A 110 9.67 3.01 4.13
CA THR A 110 10.05 4.33 4.62
C THR A 110 9.76 5.38 3.55
N ILE A 111 9.02 6.43 3.90
CA ILE A 111 8.89 7.63 3.06
C ILE A 111 10.03 8.59 3.39
N TYR A 112 10.67 9.15 2.37
CA TYR A 112 11.82 10.05 2.52
C TYR A 112 11.55 11.42 1.92
N LEU A 113 12.01 12.45 2.62
CA LEU A 113 12.20 13.79 2.05
C LEU A 113 13.56 13.82 1.35
N ASN A 114 13.56 14.20 0.08
CA ASN A 114 14.78 14.27 -0.72
C ASN A 114 15.08 15.72 -1.11
N TYR A 115 16.29 16.19 -0.81
CA TYR A 115 16.74 17.53 -1.21
C TYR A 115 18.21 17.56 -1.65
N LEU A 116 18.59 18.66 -2.30
CA LEU A 116 19.96 18.91 -2.73
C LEU A 116 20.71 19.69 -1.65
N GLU A 117 21.58 19.02 -0.91
CA GLU A 117 22.42 19.60 0.15
C GLU A 117 23.17 20.87 -0.29
N LYS A 118 23.67 20.88 -1.53
CA LYS A 118 24.49 21.98 -2.07
C LYS A 118 23.68 23.19 -2.50
N ARG A 119 22.35 23.17 -2.38
CA ARG A 119 21.50 24.34 -2.67
C ARG A 119 21.13 25.04 -1.37
N LYS A 120 21.25 26.37 -1.37
CA LYS A 120 20.71 27.18 -0.29
C LYS A 120 19.19 27.05 -0.29
N LEU A 121 18.67 26.36 0.71
CA LEU A 121 17.23 26.25 0.96
C LEU A 121 16.74 27.51 1.69
N SER A 122 15.46 27.83 1.53
CA SER A 122 14.83 28.90 2.31
C SER A 122 14.69 28.48 3.78
N GLU A 123 14.57 29.45 4.69
CA GLU A 123 14.34 29.15 6.12
C GLU A 123 13.11 28.26 6.35
N PRO A 124 11.94 28.47 5.71
CA PRO A 124 10.81 27.56 5.85
C PRO A 124 11.09 26.13 5.37
N ALA A 125 11.93 25.96 4.35
CA ALA A 125 12.30 24.64 3.86
C ALA A 125 13.21 23.90 4.84
N ASN A 126 14.16 24.60 5.49
CA ASN A 126 14.97 24.01 6.55
C ASN A 126 14.13 23.66 7.78
N GLN A 127 13.21 24.54 8.20
CA GLN A 127 12.28 24.25 9.29
C GLN A 127 11.44 23.01 9.02
N LEU A 128 11.01 22.78 7.78
CA LEU A 128 10.28 21.56 7.40
C LEU A 128 11.16 20.30 7.45
N ILE A 129 12.45 20.41 7.19
CA ILE A 129 13.41 19.29 7.23
C ILE A 129 13.72 18.88 8.68
N ASP A 130 13.78 19.85 9.58
CA ASP A 130 14.17 19.65 10.99
C ASP A 130 12.99 19.30 11.92
N ALA A 131 11.75 19.40 11.43
CA ALA A 131 10.52 19.14 12.19
C ALA A 131 10.21 17.64 12.34
#